data_AF-A0AB37K660-F1
#
_entry.id   AF-A0AB37K660-F1
#
_cell.length_a   1.000
_cell.length_b   1.000
_cell.length_c   1.000
_cell.angle_alpha   90.00
_cell.angle_beta   90.00
_cell.angle_gamma   90.00
#
_symmetry.space_group_name_H-M   'P 1'
#
loop_
_entity.id
_entity.type
_entity.pdbx_description
1 polymer ?
#
loop_
_entity_poly.entity_id
_entity_poly.type
_entity_poly.pdbx_seq_one_letter_code
_entity_poly.pdbx_strand_id
1 'polypeptide(L)'
;MNAQNLPEVKWGDQYQSLTHKSNEREVIHTSGFGLAKKSISFSFNNTDEVVAEKKDTVVFGAATYLPPYGKVSGFDTAKLTERKNALDQIGTTKTGLVGYSYEGSTCSSGGCPTVAYRTQFTFGNSSLAKKTNGGGLDIYEDKSRDNSPIYKLKDHPWLGVSFNLGGESSFKPKRQGSLVSSFSEDVTQQNGAGSQHKDKNLVYTTDDYKSQNNKNHQDKHHAVAFYLNAKLHLLDKKHIKNIVQGKTVNLGILKTRIEPTEAWKRRNSNFFNGSWTYEEKGTVSVKLKLPEVKAGRCINANNPNKSTKAPSPALTAPALWFGPVQNGKV
;
A
#
# COMPACT_ATOMS: atom_id res chain seq x y z
N MET A 1 -8.49 13.92 -10.77
CA MET A 1 -7.17 13.90 -11.45
C MET A 1 -7.24 14.88 -12.61
N ASN A 2 -6.18 15.63 -12.87
CA ASN A 2 -6.10 16.53 -14.03
C ASN A 2 -5.62 15.76 -15.29
N ALA A 3 -5.49 16.46 -16.42
CA ALA A 3 -5.06 15.87 -17.69
C ALA A 3 -3.66 15.23 -17.68
N GLN A 4 -2.83 15.54 -16.67
CA GLN A 4 -1.51 14.94 -16.47
C GLN A 4 -1.53 13.79 -15.45
N ASN A 5 -2.72 13.28 -15.09
CA ASN A 5 -2.89 12.29 -14.03
C ASN A 5 -2.29 12.73 -12.69
N LEU A 6 -2.36 14.02 -12.36
CA LEU A 6 -2.02 14.53 -11.03
C LEU A 6 -3.31 14.81 -10.22
N PRO A 7 -3.27 14.69 -8.89
CA PRO A 7 -4.41 15.05 -8.06
C PRO A 7 -4.68 16.55 -8.13
N GLU A 8 -5.96 16.93 -8.11
CA GLU A 8 -6.42 18.31 -8.17
C GLU A 8 -7.65 18.47 -7.27
N VAL A 9 -7.75 19.62 -6.58
CA VAL A 9 -8.93 20.01 -5.81
C VAL A 9 -9.67 21.10 -6.59
N LYS A 10 -10.98 20.93 -6.78
CA LYS A 10 -11.88 21.96 -7.32
C LYS A 10 -12.85 22.38 -6.21
N TRP A 11 -13.12 23.69 -6.10
CA TRP A 11 -14.06 24.27 -5.13
C TRP A 11 -14.78 25.48 -5.75
N GLY A 12 -15.76 26.05 -5.04
CA GLY A 12 -16.55 27.19 -5.51
C GLY A 12 -17.13 27.01 -6.92
N ASP A 13 -17.07 28.06 -7.75
CA ASP A 13 -17.61 28.06 -9.11
C ASP A 13 -16.95 27.01 -10.02
N GLN A 14 -15.65 26.72 -9.82
CA GLN A 14 -14.97 25.67 -10.58
C GLN A 14 -15.52 24.28 -10.26
N TYR A 15 -15.93 24.05 -9.02
CA TYR A 15 -16.60 22.81 -8.64
C TYR A 15 -18.04 22.75 -9.14
N GLN A 16 -18.76 23.87 -9.10
CA GLN A 16 -20.14 23.95 -9.59
C GLN A 16 -20.24 23.71 -11.12
N SER A 17 -19.22 24.13 -11.87
CA SER A 17 -19.14 23.93 -13.32
C SER A 17 -18.77 22.51 -13.77
N LEU A 18 -18.41 21.61 -12.85
CA LEU A 18 -18.13 20.22 -13.19
C LEU A 18 -19.42 19.46 -13.52
N THR A 19 -19.50 18.92 -14.74
CA THR A 19 -20.60 18.06 -15.20
C THR A 19 -20.68 16.75 -14.42
N HIS A 20 -19.53 16.22 -14.02
CA HIS A 20 -19.42 15.02 -13.19
C HIS A 20 -18.59 15.33 -11.95
N LYS A 21 -19.23 15.24 -10.79
CA LYS A 21 -18.58 15.40 -9.49
C LYS A 21 -18.22 14.01 -8.95
N SER A 22 -17.00 13.87 -8.45
CA SER A 22 -16.52 12.63 -7.86
C SER A 22 -15.63 12.95 -6.67
N ASN A 23 -15.64 12.07 -5.67
CA ASN A 23 -14.84 12.23 -4.44
C ASN A 23 -15.07 13.58 -3.74
N GLU A 24 -16.34 13.98 -3.65
CA GLU A 24 -16.75 15.17 -2.90
C GLU A 24 -16.33 15.04 -1.43
N ARG A 25 -15.88 16.15 -0.84
CA ARG A 25 -15.38 16.20 0.54
C ARG A 25 -15.98 17.41 1.23
N GLU A 26 -16.33 17.23 2.50
CA GLU A 26 -16.84 18.29 3.34
C GLU A 26 -15.70 18.89 4.16
N VAL A 27 -15.66 20.21 4.20
CA VAL A 27 -14.83 20.99 5.12
C VAL A 27 -15.75 21.82 6.01
N ILE A 28 -15.57 21.69 7.31
CA ILE A 28 -16.23 22.54 8.30
C ILE A 28 -15.21 23.59 8.75
N HIS A 29 -15.48 24.84 8.38
CA HIS A 29 -14.71 25.98 8.84
C HIS A 29 -15.47 26.71 9.94
N THR A 30 -14.84 26.88 11.10
CA THR A 30 -15.40 27.68 12.20
C THR A 30 -14.42 28.80 12.54
N SER A 31 -14.92 30.04 12.58
CA SER A 31 -14.15 31.19 13.02
C SER A 31 -14.87 31.90 14.17
N GLY A 32 -14.20 32.03 15.31
CA GLY A 32 -14.69 32.76 16.48
C GLY A 32 -13.79 33.96 16.79
N PHE A 33 -14.40 35.04 17.28
CA PHE A 33 -13.68 36.20 17.80
C PHE A 33 -14.18 36.51 19.21
N GLY A 34 -13.30 36.43 20.21
CA GLY A 34 -13.65 36.72 21.60
C GLY A 34 -12.50 37.43 22.31
N LEU A 35 -12.79 38.53 23.02
CA LEU A 35 -11.84 39.30 23.84
C LEU A 35 -10.46 39.51 23.17
N ALA A 36 -10.48 39.99 21.93
CA ALA A 36 -9.30 40.24 21.07
C ALA A 36 -8.50 38.99 20.62
N LYS A 37 -9.04 37.78 20.81
CA LYS A 37 -8.46 36.52 20.30
C LYS A 37 -9.29 35.93 19.17
N LYS A 38 -8.63 35.58 18.06
CA LYS A 38 -9.23 34.93 16.90
C LYS A 38 -8.98 33.42 16.97
N SER A 39 -10.02 32.60 16.98
CA SER A 39 -9.90 31.15 16.85
C SER A 39 -10.41 30.73 15.48
N ILE A 40 -9.61 29.93 14.77
CA ILE A 40 -10.01 29.37 13.48
C ILE A 40 -9.76 27.87 13.51
N SER A 41 -10.78 27.10 13.19
CA SER A 41 -10.69 25.65 13.05
C SER A 41 -11.15 25.21 11.67
N PHE A 42 -10.42 24.23 11.12
CA PHE A 42 -10.83 23.47 9.96
C PHE A 42 -10.96 22.01 10.36
N SER A 43 -12.13 21.43 10.09
CA SER A 43 -12.35 20.01 10.17
C SER A 43 -12.58 19.45 8.77
N PHE A 44 -11.75 18.50 8.38
CA PHE A 44 -11.84 17.79 7.11
C PHE A 44 -12.33 16.38 7.37
N ASN A 45 -13.16 15.88 6.44
CA ASN A 45 -13.59 14.50 6.45
C ASN A 45 -13.27 13.83 5.12
N ASN A 46 -12.74 12.61 5.20
CA ASN A 46 -12.35 11.81 4.06
C ASN A 46 -12.67 10.33 4.30
N THR A 47 -13.31 9.69 3.33
CA THR A 47 -13.71 8.28 3.39
C THR A 47 -13.21 7.49 2.18
N ASP A 48 -12.16 7.98 1.51
CA ASP A 48 -11.63 7.32 0.32
C ASP A 48 -10.94 5.98 0.60
N GLU A 49 -10.58 5.30 -0.48
CA GLU A 49 -9.83 4.06 -0.45
C GLU A 49 -8.80 3.99 -1.58
N VAL A 50 -7.63 3.45 -1.26
CA VAL A 50 -6.66 2.98 -2.25
C VAL A 50 -6.96 1.51 -2.47
N VAL A 51 -7.21 1.11 -3.72
CA VAL A 51 -7.47 -0.28 -4.09
C VAL A 51 -6.45 -0.73 -5.11
N ALA A 52 -5.80 -1.85 -4.82
CA ALA A 52 -5.04 -2.62 -5.80
C ALA A 52 -5.82 -3.90 -6.13
N GLU A 53 -5.94 -4.20 -7.42
CA GLU A 53 -6.71 -5.35 -7.91
C GLU A 53 -6.06 -5.91 -9.17
N LYS A 54 -5.96 -7.23 -9.25
CA LYS A 54 -5.58 -7.94 -10.48
C LYS A 54 -6.74 -8.85 -10.87
N LYS A 55 -7.20 -8.70 -12.13
CA LYS A 55 -8.34 -9.46 -12.64
C LYS A 55 -7.96 -10.85 -13.14
N ASP A 56 -6.68 -11.09 -13.40
CA ASP A 56 -6.19 -12.37 -13.91
C ASP A 56 -6.20 -13.45 -12.84
N THR A 57 -6.51 -14.68 -13.22
CA THR A 57 -6.38 -15.86 -12.37
C THR A 57 -4.90 -16.15 -12.08
N VAL A 58 -4.60 -16.45 -10.82
CA VAL A 58 -3.28 -16.80 -10.31
C VAL A 58 -3.22 -18.30 -9.99
N VAL A 59 -2.20 -18.99 -10.53
CA VAL A 59 -1.97 -20.42 -10.27
C VAL A 59 -0.65 -20.63 -9.53
N PHE A 60 -0.73 -21.18 -8.32
CA PHE A 60 0.44 -21.56 -7.53
C PHE A 60 0.68 -23.08 -7.65
N GLY A 61 1.80 -23.51 -8.26
CA GLY A 61 2.12 -24.95 -8.34
C GLY A 61 3.06 -25.48 -9.44
N ALA A 62 3.44 -24.70 -10.46
CA ALA A 62 4.38 -25.18 -11.49
C ALA A 62 5.84 -25.15 -11.00
N ALA A 63 6.59 -26.25 -11.19
CA ALA A 63 7.94 -26.45 -10.66
C ALA A 63 8.91 -25.27 -10.88
N THR A 64 9.69 -24.92 -9.85
CA THR A 64 10.70 -23.84 -9.85
C THR A 64 12.03 -24.24 -10.46
N TYR A 65 12.27 -25.51 -10.75
CA TYR A 65 13.50 -25.97 -11.40
C TYR A 65 13.17 -26.47 -12.79
N LEU A 66 13.53 -25.67 -13.80
CA LEU A 66 13.96 -26.28 -15.04
C LEU A 66 15.22 -27.08 -14.69
N PRO A 67 15.27 -28.41 -14.89
CA PRO A 67 16.56 -29.06 -14.94
C PRO A 67 17.40 -28.32 -16.00
N PRO A 68 18.68 -28.02 -15.71
CA PRO A 68 19.55 -27.47 -16.74
C PRO A 68 19.59 -28.51 -17.85
N TYR A 69 19.14 -28.11 -19.04
CA TYR A 69 19.10 -28.88 -20.29
C TYR A 69 17.90 -29.83 -20.48
N GLY A 70 17.19 -29.56 -21.58
CA GLY A 70 16.22 -30.46 -22.20
C GLY A 70 14.93 -29.76 -22.61
N LYS A 71 14.65 -29.65 -23.91
CA LYS A 71 13.29 -29.39 -24.42
C LYS A 71 12.40 -30.54 -23.94
N VAL A 72 11.63 -30.32 -22.89
CA VAL A 72 10.60 -31.26 -22.42
C VAL A 72 9.36 -31.11 -23.30
N SER A 73 9.02 -32.15 -24.05
CA SER A 73 7.74 -32.28 -24.75
C SER A 73 6.61 -32.31 -23.70
N GLY A 74 5.69 -31.35 -23.78
CA GLY A 74 4.66 -31.10 -22.77
C GLY A 74 4.77 -29.75 -22.04
N PHE A 75 5.66 -28.86 -22.49
CA PHE A 75 5.79 -27.50 -21.95
C PHE A 75 4.54 -26.66 -22.23
N ASP A 76 3.72 -26.46 -21.21
CA ASP A 76 2.49 -25.68 -21.26
C ASP A 76 2.79 -24.19 -21.04
N THR A 77 2.89 -23.45 -22.15
CA THR A 77 3.14 -22.00 -22.17
C THR A 77 2.03 -21.19 -21.51
N ALA A 78 0.79 -21.71 -21.45
CA ALA A 78 -0.31 -21.05 -20.77
C ALA A 78 -0.08 -21.04 -19.25
N LYS A 79 0.33 -22.18 -18.66
CA LYS A 79 0.68 -22.27 -17.22
C LYS A 79 1.88 -21.39 -16.83
N LEU A 80 2.84 -21.19 -17.73
CA LEU A 80 3.97 -20.27 -17.50
C LEU A 80 3.50 -18.81 -17.45
N THR A 81 2.57 -18.44 -18.33
CA THR A 81 1.98 -17.09 -18.38
C THR A 81 1.11 -16.82 -17.15
N GLU A 82 0.28 -17.79 -16.75
CA GLU A 82 -0.50 -17.74 -15.50
C GLU A 82 0.38 -17.65 -14.25
N ARG A 83 1.59 -18.24 -14.28
CA ARG A 83 2.58 -18.10 -13.19
C ARG A 83 3.28 -16.75 -13.19
N LYS A 84 3.63 -16.20 -14.36
CA LYS A 84 4.14 -14.83 -14.45
C LYS A 84 3.13 -13.88 -13.81
N ASN A 85 1.85 -14.08 -14.11
CA ASN A 85 0.77 -13.32 -13.49
C ASN A 85 0.71 -13.43 -11.96
N ALA A 86 1.11 -14.56 -11.37
CA ALA A 86 1.21 -14.77 -9.91
C ALA A 86 2.37 -14.00 -9.24
N LEU A 87 3.50 -13.85 -9.96
CA LEU A 87 4.70 -13.18 -9.47
C LEU A 87 4.74 -11.67 -9.78
N ASP A 88 3.89 -11.23 -10.69
CA ASP A 88 3.77 -9.83 -11.10
C ASP A 88 3.15 -8.96 -10.00
N GLN A 89 3.46 -7.68 -10.05
CA GLN A 89 2.87 -6.69 -9.15
C GLN A 89 1.37 -6.54 -9.41
N ILE A 90 0.62 -6.40 -8.33
CA ILE A 90 -0.79 -5.98 -8.33
C ILE A 90 -0.78 -4.48 -8.11
N GLY A 91 -0.94 -3.74 -9.20
CA GLY A 91 -0.96 -2.28 -9.19
C GLY A 91 -2.28 -1.69 -8.71
N THR A 92 -2.26 -0.38 -8.47
CA THR A 92 -3.43 0.40 -8.07
C THR A 92 -4.47 0.44 -9.20
N THR A 93 -5.71 0.07 -8.90
CA THR A 93 -6.86 0.24 -9.79
C THR A 93 -7.75 1.41 -9.40
N LYS A 94 -7.74 1.78 -8.10
CA LYS A 94 -8.35 3.00 -7.58
C LYS A 94 -7.35 3.73 -6.68
N THR A 95 -7.01 4.95 -7.07
CA THR A 95 -6.15 5.81 -6.25
C THR A 95 -6.95 6.38 -5.09
N GLY A 96 -6.33 6.45 -3.91
CA GLY A 96 -6.93 7.12 -2.77
C GLY A 96 -6.60 8.61 -2.81
N LEU A 97 -7.59 9.48 -2.70
CA LEU A 97 -7.40 10.91 -2.82
C LEU A 97 -7.64 11.61 -1.47
N VAL A 98 -6.76 12.56 -1.17
CA VAL A 98 -6.89 13.50 -0.06
C VAL A 98 -6.78 14.90 -0.65
N GLY A 99 -7.72 15.78 -0.28
CA GLY A 99 -7.78 17.15 -0.78
C GLY A 99 -8.17 18.12 0.32
N TYR A 100 -7.52 19.29 0.34
CA TYR A 100 -7.75 20.36 1.29
C TYR A 100 -8.02 21.65 0.53
N SER A 101 -9.11 22.32 0.87
CA SER A 101 -9.40 23.70 0.48
C SER A 101 -9.59 24.52 1.75
N TYR A 102 -9.06 25.74 1.75
CA TYR A 102 -9.24 26.70 2.84
C TYR A 102 -10.20 27.82 2.45
N GLU A 103 -11.14 27.54 1.56
CA GLU A 103 -12.23 28.46 1.24
C GLU A 103 -12.94 28.93 2.51
N GLY A 104 -13.26 30.22 2.59
CA GLY A 104 -13.80 30.84 3.79
C GLY A 104 -12.77 31.16 4.87
N SER A 105 -11.49 30.76 4.70
CA SER A 105 -10.40 31.23 5.57
C SER A 105 -10.36 32.75 5.56
N THR A 106 -10.57 33.34 6.73
CA THR A 106 -10.52 34.81 6.93
C THR A 106 -9.07 35.34 6.99
N CYS A 107 -8.10 34.57 6.50
CA CYS A 107 -6.71 34.98 6.39
C CYS A 107 -6.35 35.27 4.94
N SER A 108 -6.18 36.55 4.66
CA SER A 108 -5.88 37.11 3.35
C SER A 108 -4.50 37.77 3.25
N SER A 109 -3.67 37.68 4.30
CA SER A 109 -2.39 38.39 4.40
C SER A 109 -1.15 37.48 4.25
N GLY A 110 0.04 38.08 4.11
CA GLY A 110 1.30 37.33 4.07
C GLY A 110 1.61 36.52 5.34
N GLY A 111 0.93 36.80 6.45
CA GLY A 111 1.12 36.16 7.76
C GLY A 111 0.33 34.86 7.98
N CYS A 112 -0.41 34.39 6.97
CA CYS A 112 -1.21 33.17 7.05
C CYS A 112 -0.36 31.93 7.40
N PRO A 113 -0.85 31.04 8.28
CA PRO A 113 -0.22 29.77 8.58
C PRO A 113 0.28 29.03 7.36
N THR A 114 1.59 28.78 7.35
CA THR A 114 2.17 27.74 6.51
C THR A 114 1.98 26.41 7.22
N VAL A 115 1.28 25.48 6.59
CA VAL A 115 0.96 24.15 7.12
C VAL A 115 1.81 23.06 6.48
N ALA A 116 2.11 22.03 7.25
CA ALA A 116 2.71 20.79 6.80
C ALA A 116 1.64 19.69 6.78
N TYR A 117 1.59 18.97 5.66
CA TYR A 117 0.79 17.76 5.53
C TYR A 117 1.69 16.57 5.77
N ARG A 118 1.25 15.63 6.60
CA ARG A 118 1.95 14.38 6.89
C ARG A 118 0.95 13.23 6.85
N THR A 119 1.13 12.29 5.94
CA THR A 119 0.30 11.09 5.87
C THR A 119 1.09 9.89 6.35
N GLN A 120 0.57 9.23 7.37
CA GLN A 120 1.14 8.03 7.96
C GLN A 120 0.27 6.82 7.65
N PHE A 121 0.93 5.69 7.43
CA PHE A 121 0.26 4.39 7.35
C PHE A 121 0.21 3.72 8.73
N THR A 122 -0.93 3.13 9.06
CA THR A 122 -1.12 2.30 10.26
C THR A 122 -1.85 1.02 9.87
N PHE A 123 -1.53 -0.09 10.52
CA PHE A 123 -2.21 -1.35 10.25
C PHE A 123 -3.67 -1.33 10.75
N GLY A 124 -3.99 -0.58 11.82
CA GLY A 124 -5.33 -0.48 12.36
C GLY A 124 -6.00 -1.86 12.57
N ASN A 125 -7.25 -2.00 12.13
CA ASN A 125 -7.95 -3.29 12.07
C ASN A 125 -7.73 -3.97 10.71
N SER A 126 -6.47 -4.27 10.37
CA SER A 126 -6.13 -4.99 9.14
C SER A 126 -6.61 -6.43 9.17
N SER A 127 -6.77 -7.00 7.97
CA SER A 127 -7.06 -8.42 7.72
C SER A 127 -5.78 -9.28 7.71
N LEU A 128 -4.68 -8.76 8.25
CA LEU A 128 -3.40 -9.45 8.35
C LEU A 128 -3.40 -10.34 9.60
N ALA A 129 -2.67 -11.45 9.53
CA ALA A 129 -2.57 -12.39 10.64
C ALA A 129 -1.76 -11.78 11.80
N LYS A 130 -2.15 -12.11 13.02
CA LYS A 130 -1.42 -11.76 14.25
C LYS A 130 -0.77 -13.01 14.83
N LYS A 131 0.37 -12.84 15.50
CA LYS A 131 1.01 -13.93 16.22
C LYS A 131 0.12 -14.44 17.34
N THR A 132 0.12 -15.75 17.55
CA THR A 132 -0.68 -16.42 18.59
C THR A 132 -0.28 -16.03 20.01
N ASN A 133 0.96 -15.57 20.21
CA ASN A 133 1.49 -15.12 21.49
C ASN A 133 1.20 -13.63 21.82
N GLY A 134 0.43 -12.94 20.98
CA GLY A 134 0.11 -11.52 21.17
C GLY A 134 1.19 -10.53 20.72
N GLY A 135 2.32 -11.00 20.16
CA GLY A 135 3.48 -10.18 19.78
C GLY A 135 3.40 -9.47 18.42
N GLY A 136 2.23 -8.94 18.05
CA GLY A 136 2.02 -8.18 16.81
C GLY A 136 1.61 -9.01 15.59
N LEU A 137 1.87 -8.48 14.39
CA LEU A 137 1.60 -9.11 13.12
C LEU A 137 2.52 -10.31 12.90
N ASP A 138 1.94 -11.36 12.32
CA ASP A 138 2.70 -12.55 11.91
C ASP A 138 3.35 -12.26 10.55
N ILE A 139 4.61 -11.83 10.60
CA ILE A 139 5.46 -11.54 9.44
C ILE A 139 6.24 -12.82 9.12
N TYR A 140 6.24 -13.22 7.84
CA TYR A 140 7.02 -14.36 7.39
C TYR A 140 8.52 -14.12 7.58
N GLU A 141 9.26 -15.16 7.97
CA GLU A 141 10.68 -15.06 8.33
C GLU A 141 11.53 -14.59 7.14
N ASP A 142 11.23 -15.10 5.94
CA ASP A 142 11.89 -14.65 4.73
C ASP A 142 11.27 -13.34 4.23
N LYS A 143 12.13 -12.50 3.67
CA LYS A 143 11.71 -11.29 2.96
C LYS A 143 11.44 -11.59 1.49
N SER A 144 10.70 -10.69 0.85
CA SER A 144 10.53 -10.75 -0.59
C SER A 144 11.87 -10.54 -1.32
N ARG A 145 11.91 -10.83 -2.62
CA ARG A 145 13.11 -10.63 -3.46
C ARG A 145 13.61 -9.18 -3.47
N ASP A 146 12.71 -8.23 -3.24
CA ASP A 146 12.96 -6.79 -3.09
C ASP A 146 13.20 -6.36 -1.62
N ASN A 147 13.44 -7.31 -0.71
CA ASN A 147 13.74 -7.08 0.71
C ASN A 147 12.58 -6.43 1.50
N SER A 148 11.34 -6.53 0.98
CA SER A 148 10.13 -6.05 1.65
C SER A 148 9.58 -7.09 2.64
N PRO A 149 9.01 -6.68 3.78
CA PRO A 149 8.33 -7.60 4.69
C PRO A 149 7.15 -8.30 4.01
N ILE A 150 6.95 -9.57 4.34
CA ILE A 150 5.81 -10.37 3.86
C ILE A 150 4.85 -10.60 5.02
N TYR A 151 3.70 -9.96 4.97
CA TYR A 151 2.65 -10.06 5.99
C TYR A 151 1.73 -11.25 5.67
N LYS A 152 1.50 -12.14 6.62
CA LYS A 152 0.58 -13.27 6.42
C LYS A 152 -0.88 -12.80 6.40
N LEU A 153 -1.71 -13.44 5.58
CA LEU A 153 -3.15 -13.14 5.55
C LEU A 153 -3.90 -13.94 6.61
N LYS A 154 -4.83 -13.30 7.33
CA LYS A 154 -5.61 -13.95 8.39
C LYS A 154 -6.44 -15.14 7.88
N ASP A 155 -7.20 -14.93 6.79
CA ASP A 155 -8.10 -15.95 6.25
C ASP A 155 -7.39 -16.96 5.33
N HIS A 156 -6.16 -16.65 4.93
CA HIS A 156 -5.35 -17.46 4.03
C HIS A 156 -3.90 -17.58 4.54
N PRO A 157 -3.64 -18.32 5.63
CA PRO A 157 -2.31 -18.35 6.27
C PRO A 157 -1.17 -18.90 5.39
N TRP A 158 -1.51 -19.65 4.34
CA TRP A 158 -0.58 -20.15 3.33
C TRP A 158 -0.16 -19.08 2.30
N LEU A 159 -0.77 -17.90 2.34
CA LEU A 159 -0.53 -16.76 1.45
C LEU A 159 -0.06 -15.55 2.26
N GLY A 160 0.99 -14.90 1.77
CA GLY A 160 1.53 -13.66 2.27
C GLY A 160 1.41 -12.54 1.25
N VAL A 161 1.48 -11.31 1.72
CA VAL A 161 1.49 -10.11 0.89
C VAL A 161 2.66 -9.22 1.28
N SER A 162 3.44 -8.77 0.30
CA SER A 162 4.30 -7.60 0.46
C SER A 162 3.66 -6.44 -0.30
N PHE A 163 3.78 -5.23 0.22
CA PHE A 163 3.21 -4.07 -0.46
C PHE A 163 4.03 -2.81 -0.20
N ASN A 164 3.87 -1.85 -1.10
CA ASN A 164 4.41 -0.52 -0.97
C ASN A 164 3.32 0.53 -1.22
N LEU A 165 3.51 1.68 -0.59
CA LEU A 165 2.62 2.83 -0.71
C LEU A 165 3.42 4.03 -1.22
N GLY A 166 2.86 4.76 -2.17
CA GLY A 166 3.41 6.00 -2.70
C GLY A 166 2.41 7.13 -2.61
N GLY A 167 2.92 8.36 -2.62
CA GLY A 167 2.13 9.58 -2.69
C GLY A 167 2.61 10.50 -3.81
N GLU A 168 1.69 10.96 -4.65
CA GLU A 168 1.92 12.05 -5.59
C GLU A 168 1.03 13.23 -5.24
N SER A 169 1.50 14.44 -5.49
CA SER A 169 0.77 15.66 -5.12
C SER A 169 0.85 16.68 -6.24
N SER A 170 -0.12 17.60 -6.26
CA SER A 170 -0.06 18.82 -7.07
C SER A 170 1.09 19.75 -6.66
N PHE A 171 1.62 19.56 -5.45
CA PHE A 171 2.82 20.24 -4.97
C PHE A 171 4.01 19.29 -5.06
N LYS A 172 5.23 19.84 -5.13
CA LYS A 172 6.47 19.07 -5.27
C LYS A 172 7.20 18.90 -3.92
N PRO A 173 6.80 17.96 -3.04
CA PRO A 173 7.60 17.60 -1.87
C PRO A 173 8.86 16.82 -2.29
N LYS A 174 9.82 16.64 -1.38
CA LYS A 174 11.03 15.86 -1.72
C LYS A 174 10.72 14.38 -1.96
N ARG A 175 9.71 13.82 -1.27
CA ARG A 175 9.28 12.42 -1.40
C ARG A 175 8.20 12.17 -2.47
N GLN A 176 8.00 13.09 -3.41
CA GLN A 176 7.00 12.90 -4.48
C GLN A 176 7.31 11.63 -5.29
N GLY A 177 6.33 10.72 -5.40
CA GLY A 177 6.49 9.46 -6.13
C GLY A 177 7.41 8.42 -5.44
N SER A 178 7.91 8.70 -4.24
CA SER A 178 8.70 7.74 -3.46
C SER A 178 7.79 6.66 -2.88
N LEU A 179 8.22 5.40 -3.00
CA LEU A 179 7.51 4.24 -2.45
C LEU A 179 8.06 3.88 -1.06
N VAL A 180 7.16 3.59 -0.12
CA VAL A 180 7.45 3.11 1.23
C VAL A 180 6.93 1.68 1.35
N SER A 181 7.80 0.73 1.69
CA SER A 181 7.46 -0.71 1.76
C SER A 181 7.63 -1.33 3.14
N SER A 182 8.17 -0.59 4.11
CA SER A 182 8.41 -1.06 5.47
C SER A 182 7.64 -0.23 6.48
N PHE A 183 6.85 -0.90 7.32
CA PHE A 183 5.92 -0.27 8.24
C PHE A 183 6.05 -0.87 9.64
N SER A 184 6.09 0.00 10.64
CA SER A 184 6.17 -0.33 12.07
C SER A 184 4.77 -0.43 12.68
N GLU A 185 4.54 -1.45 13.50
CA GLU A 185 3.29 -1.66 14.24
C GLU A 185 3.09 -0.66 15.38
N ASP A 186 4.16 -0.03 15.86
CA ASP A 186 4.11 1.01 16.90
C ASP A 186 3.30 2.24 16.45
N VAL A 187 3.08 2.39 15.14
CA VAL A 187 2.28 3.48 14.60
C VAL A 187 0.78 3.13 14.69
N THR A 188 0.10 3.76 15.65
CA THR A 188 -1.34 3.58 15.88
C THR A 188 -2.14 4.78 15.35
N GLN A 189 -3.46 4.62 15.27
CA GLN A 189 -4.36 5.69 14.84
C GLN A 189 -4.38 6.91 15.80
N GLN A 190 -3.93 6.73 17.04
CA GLN A 190 -3.95 7.77 18.08
C GLN A 190 -2.62 8.53 18.20
N ASN A 191 -1.59 8.16 17.45
CA ASN A 191 -0.30 8.83 17.52
C ASN A 191 -0.41 10.30 17.05
N GLY A 192 -0.32 11.23 18.01
CA GLY A 192 -0.38 12.69 17.77
C GLY A 192 0.99 13.35 17.55
N ALA A 193 1.02 14.70 17.55
CA ALA A 193 2.21 15.52 17.26
C ALA A 193 3.40 15.25 18.15
N GLY A 194 3.12 15.07 19.44
CA GLY A 194 4.12 14.83 20.45
C GLY A 194 4.53 13.36 20.55
N SER A 195 3.99 12.48 19.70
CA SER A 195 4.34 11.07 19.78
C SER A 195 5.77 10.84 19.28
N GLN A 196 6.47 9.92 19.94
CA GLN A 196 7.77 9.40 19.52
C GLN A 196 7.75 8.73 18.13
N HIS A 197 6.57 8.51 17.55
CA HIS A 197 6.36 7.87 16.26
C HIS A 197 5.90 8.84 15.17
N LYS A 198 5.94 10.16 15.41
CA LYS A 198 5.46 11.19 14.48
C LYS A 198 6.09 11.15 13.08
N ASP A 199 7.28 10.56 12.95
CA ASP A 199 8.01 10.44 11.69
C ASP A 199 8.11 8.99 11.16
N LYS A 200 7.54 8.00 11.88
CA LYS A 200 7.48 6.60 11.42
C LYS A 200 6.32 6.41 10.43
N ASN A 201 6.45 5.43 9.54
CA ASN A 201 5.46 5.07 8.50
C ASN A 201 4.96 6.25 7.65
N LEU A 202 5.77 7.30 7.48
CA LEU A 202 5.44 8.45 6.65
C LEU A 202 5.44 8.08 5.16
N VAL A 203 4.24 8.01 4.58
CA VAL A 203 4.03 7.77 3.14
C VAL A 203 4.13 9.07 2.35
N TYR A 204 3.71 10.19 2.95
CA TYR A 204 3.75 11.50 2.33
C TYR A 204 4.05 12.57 3.37
N THR A 205 4.89 13.55 3.02
CA THR A 205 5.08 14.74 3.84
C THR A 205 5.46 15.93 2.96
N THR A 206 5.02 17.12 3.35
CA THR A 206 5.50 18.38 2.76
C THR A 206 6.53 19.10 3.63
N ASP A 207 6.82 18.55 4.80
CA ASP A 207 7.74 19.16 5.77
C ASP A 207 9.22 19.00 5.37
N ASP A 208 9.50 18.08 4.45
CA ASP A 208 10.84 17.85 3.92
C ASP A 208 11.25 18.87 2.84
N TYR A 209 10.32 19.72 2.38
CA TYR A 209 10.52 20.72 1.34
C TYR A 209 10.27 22.14 1.86
N LYS A 210 10.70 23.17 1.11
CA LYS A 210 10.34 24.57 1.40
C LYS A 210 8.82 24.72 1.23
N SER A 211 8.07 24.46 2.30
CA SER A 211 6.61 24.47 2.41
C SER A 211 5.93 25.81 2.11
N GLN A 212 6.63 26.76 1.48
CA GLN A 212 6.22 28.15 1.26
C GLN A 212 4.88 28.29 0.53
N ASN A 213 4.48 27.29 -0.26
CA ASN A 213 3.23 27.29 -1.02
C ASN A 213 2.06 26.59 -0.30
N ASN A 214 2.29 25.94 0.84
CA ASN A 214 1.24 25.32 1.65
C ASN A 214 0.72 26.32 2.69
N LYS A 215 0.01 27.35 2.23
CA LYS A 215 -0.61 28.34 3.10
C LYS A 215 -2.10 28.06 3.26
N ASN A 216 -2.64 28.35 4.43
CA ASN A 216 -4.08 28.27 4.70
C ASN A 216 -4.88 29.49 4.18
N HIS A 217 -4.50 29.98 3.01
CA HIS A 217 -5.14 31.11 2.37
C HIS A 217 -6.32 30.62 1.50
N GLN A 218 -7.37 31.43 1.37
CA GLN A 218 -8.63 31.04 0.71
C GLN A 218 -8.51 30.58 -0.76
N ASP A 219 -7.44 30.98 -1.46
CA ASP A 219 -7.14 30.58 -2.85
C ASP A 219 -6.21 29.35 -2.94
N LYS A 220 -5.71 28.87 -1.80
CA LYS A 220 -4.78 27.75 -1.74
C LYS A 220 -5.52 26.47 -1.42
N HIS A 221 -5.06 25.44 -2.09
CA HIS A 221 -5.57 24.09 -1.98
C HIS A 221 -4.39 23.13 -1.98
N HIS A 222 -4.61 21.91 -1.51
CA HIS A 222 -3.60 20.87 -1.50
C HIS A 222 -4.24 19.53 -1.83
N ALA A 223 -3.63 18.77 -2.75
CA ALA A 223 -4.13 17.47 -3.15
C ALA A 223 -3.01 16.43 -3.13
N VAL A 224 -3.35 15.22 -2.72
CA VAL A 224 -2.45 14.06 -2.74
C VAL A 224 -3.22 12.84 -3.24
N ALA A 225 -2.62 12.10 -4.17
CA ALA A 225 -3.05 10.79 -4.62
C ALA A 225 -2.12 9.73 -4.03
N PHE A 226 -2.72 8.68 -3.49
CA PHE A 226 -2.03 7.54 -2.91
C PHE A 226 -2.20 6.32 -3.80
N TYR A 227 -1.08 5.60 -3.93
CA TYR A 227 -0.96 4.41 -4.75
C TYR A 227 -0.49 3.25 -3.90
N LEU A 228 -1.00 2.07 -4.19
CA LEU A 228 -0.65 0.79 -3.61
C LEU A 228 -0.11 -0.13 -4.72
N ASN A 229 1.07 -0.68 -4.52
CA ASN A 229 1.51 -1.86 -5.26
C ASN A 229 1.69 -3.00 -4.28
N ALA A 230 1.08 -4.14 -4.59
CA ALA A 230 1.16 -5.33 -3.78
C ALA A 230 1.76 -6.49 -4.58
N LYS A 231 2.27 -7.49 -3.88
CA LYS A 231 2.73 -8.75 -4.44
C LYS A 231 2.35 -9.89 -3.51
N LEU A 232 1.81 -10.96 -4.10
CA LEU A 232 1.44 -12.16 -3.36
C LEU A 232 2.60 -13.14 -3.29
N HIS A 233 2.73 -13.80 -2.15
CA HIS A 233 3.80 -14.77 -1.87
C HIS A 233 3.18 -16.05 -1.33
N LEU A 234 3.52 -17.17 -1.95
CA LEU A 234 3.12 -18.48 -1.46
C LEU A 234 4.04 -18.89 -0.31
N LEU A 235 3.48 -19.10 0.88
CA LEU A 235 4.21 -19.42 2.10
C LEU A 235 4.24 -20.92 2.37
N ASP A 236 3.08 -21.59 2.29
CA ASP A 236 2.97 -23.05 2.41
C ASP A 236 2.54 -23.68 1.08
N LYS A 237 3.40 -24.55 0.56
CA LYS A 237 3.17 -25.28 -0.70
C LYS A 237 2.26 -26.51 -0.52
N LYS A 238 2.03 -26.97 0.72
CA LYS A 238 1.30 -28.22 1.00
C LYS A 238 -0.22 -28.04 1.06
N HIS A 239 -0.69 -26.89 1.57
CA HIS A 239 -2.11 -26.64 1.85
C HIS A 239 -2.69 -25.44 1.10
N ILE A 240 -2.49 -25.40 -0.23
CA ILE A 240 -3.08 -24.38 -1.09
C ILE A 240 -4.57 -24.66 -1.26
N LYS A 241 -5.41 -23.65 -1.02
CA LYS A 241 -6.87 -23.71 -1.23
C LYS A 241 -7.28 -22.75 -2.34
N ASN A 242 -8.38 -23.04 -3.02
CA ASN A 242 -8.92 -22.11 -4.00
C ASN A 242 -9.40 -20.82 -3.32
N ILE A 243 -9.19 -19.68 -3.97
CA ILE A 243 -9.73 -18.38 -3.56
C ILE A 243 -10.61 -17.87 -4.68
N VAL A 244 -11.87 -17.57 -4.35
CA VAL A 244 -12.80 -16.91 -5.28
C VAL A 244 -12.36 -15.47 -5.50
N GLN A 245 -12.42 -15.02 -6.76
CA GLN A 245 -12.07 -13.66 -7.14
C GLN A 245 -12.84 -12.60 -6.33
N GLY A 246 -12.20 -11.47 -6.04
CA GLY A 246 -12.86 -10.30 -5.47
C GLY A 246 -12.91 -10.27 -3.93
N LYS A 247 -12.31 -11.25 -3.25
CA LYS A 247 -12.07 -11.15 -1.80
C LYS A 247 -11.21 -9.95 -1.49
N THR A 248 -11.70 -9.07 -0.61
CA THR A 248 -10.99 -7.84 -0.23
C THR A 248 -10.25 -8.05 1.09
N VAL A 249 -8.96 -7.76 1.09
CA VAL A 249 -8.08 -7.76 2.26
C VAL A 249 -7.82 -6.31 2.64
N ASN A 250 -8.15 -5.94 3.88
CA ASN A 250 -7.77 -4.65 4.43
C ASN A 250 -6.30 -4.70 4.89
N LEU A 251 -5.42 -3.91 4.28
CA LEU A 251 -4.01 -3.84 4.67
C LEU A 251 -3.80 -2.86 5.83
N GLY A 252 -4.63 -1.83 5.92
CA GLY A 252 -4.56 -0.81 6.95
C GLY A 252 -5.19 0.51 6.50
N ILE A 253 -4.75 1.61 7.10
CA ILE A 253 -5.27 2.94 6.80
C ILE A 253 -4.14 3.96 6.64
N LEU A 254 -4.38 4.92 5.76
CA LEU A 254 -3.64 6.17 5.66
C LEU A 254 -4.37 7.25 6.45
N LYS A 255 -3.64 7.87 7.38
CA LYS A 255 -4.14 8.98 8.19
C LYS A 255 -3.28 10.21 7.91
N THR A 256 -3.92 11.27 7.43
CA THR A 256 -3.24 12.54 7.20
C THR A 256 -3.38 13.45 8.40
N ARG A 257 -2.34 14.23 8.62
CA ARG A 257 -2.22 15.17 9.72
C ARG A 257 -1.74 16.50 9.17
N ILE A 258 -2.37 17.56 9.65
CA ILE A 258 -2.13 18.92 9.19
C ILE A 258 -1.72 19.75 10.39
N GLU A 259 -0.59 20.43 10.30
CA GLU A 259 -0.11 21.29 11.37
C GLU A 259 0.58 22.53 10.84
N PRO A 260 0.52 23.67 11.56
CA PRO A 260 1.40 24.77 11.27
C PRO A 260 2.87 24.34 11.36
N THR A 261 3.67 24.77 10.41
CA THR A 261 5.12 24.52 10.37
C THR A 261 5.83 25.24 11.51
N GLU A 262 6.92 24.64 12.01
CA GLU A 262 7.75 25.25 13.07
C GLU A 262 8.37 26.59 12.63
N ALA A 263 8.65 26.76 11.33
CA ALA A 263 9.13 28.02 10.77
C ALA A 263 8.08 29.13 10.89
N TRP A 264 6.80 28.82 10.63
CA TRP A 264 5.72 29.78 10.81
C TRP A 264 5.47 30.08 12.28
N LYS A 265 5.39 29.04 13.14
CA LYS A 265 5.19 29.20 14.58
C LYS A 265 6.23 30.13 15.20
N ARG A 266 7.52 29.99 14.84
CA ARG A 266 8.60 30.86 15.35
C ARG A 266 8.51 32.31 14.88
N ARG A 267 8.08 32.56 13.65
CA ARG A 267 7.97 33.93 13.11
C ARG A 267 6.76 34.69 13.67
N ASN A 268 5.69 33.95 13.97
CA ASN A 268 4.42 34.53 14.37
C ASN A 268 4.12 34.40 15.87
N SER A 269 5.03 33.82 16.67
CA SER A 269 4.85 33.61 18.12
C SER A 269 4.54 34.90 18.89
N ASN A 270 4.98 36.05 18.38
CA ASN A 270 4.84 37.35 19.04
C ASN A 270 3.77 38.26 18.38
N PHE A 271 3.23 37.89 17.21
CA PHE A 271 2.39 38.76 16.38
C PHE A 271 0.94 38.28 16.23
N PHE A 272 0.62 37.03 16.56
CA PHE A 272 -0.72 36.46 16.36
C PHE A 272 -1.42 36.13 17.67
N ASN A 273 -2.43 36.92 18.04
CA ASN A 273 -3.28 36.69 19.21
C ASN A 273 -4.46 35.78 18.83
N GLY A 274 -4.18 34.52 18.49
CA GLY A 274 -5.22 33.58 18.05
C GLY A 274 -4.74 32.13 17.94
N SER A 275 -5.67 31.20 17.77
CA SER A 275 -5.39 29.76 17.61
C SER A 275 -5.86 29.25 16.25
N TRP A 276 -5.05 28.36 15.66
CA TRP A 276 -5.38 27.63 14.44
C TRP A 276 -5.38 26.14 14.75
N THR A 277 -6.51 25.49 14.49
CA THR A 277 -6.65 24.05 14.70
C THR A 277 -7.07 23.39 13.39
N TYR A 278 -6.37 22.31 13.02
CA TYR A 278 -6.68 21.52 11.84
C TYR A 278 -6.95 20.10 12.30
N GLU A 279 -8.12 19.60 11.97
CA GLU A 279 -8.56 18.26 12.36
C GLU A 279 -8.94 17.49 11.10
N GLU A 280 -8.18 16.43 10.79
CA GLU A 280 -8.57 15.44 9.79
C GLU A 280 -9.27 14.29 10.52
N LYS A 281 -10.60 14.22 10.35
CA LYS A 281 -11.44 13.16 10.93
C LYS A 281 -11.55 11.94 10.03
N GLY A 282 -11.23 12.11 8.76
CA GLY A 282 -11.26 11.06 7.76
C GLY A 282 -10.09 10.08 7.83
N THR A 283 -10.28 8.96 7.13
CA THR A 283 -9.24 7.96 6.91
C THR A 283 -9.34 7.44 5.49
N VAL A 284 -8.19 7.17 4.86
CA VAL A 284 -8.15 6.51 3.56
C VAL A 284 -7.82 5.03 3.78
N SER A 285 -8.75 4.14 3.43
CA SER A 285 -8.55 2.69 3.60
C SER A 285 -7.60 2.14 2.54
N VAL A 286 -6.69 1.23 2.92
CA VAL A 286 -5.76 0.57 1.98
C VAL A 286 -6.21 -0.86 1.78
N LYS A 287 -6.69 -1.19 0.57
CA LYS A 287 -7.34 -2.46 0.26
C LYS A 287 -6.65 -3.18 -0.89
N LEU A 288 -6.48 -4.49 -0.73
CA LEU A 288 -6.06 -5.39 -1.79
C LEU A 288 -7.21 -6.33 -2.13
N LYS A 289 -7.67 -6.32 -3.38
CA LYS A 289 -8.57 -7.35 -3.90
C LYS A 289 -7.76 -8.51 -4.43
N LEU A 290 -7.98 -9.68 -3.85
CA LEU A 290 -7.30 -10.89 -4.24
C LEU A 290 -7.80 -11.35 -5.62
N PRO A 291 -6.87 -11.75 -6.53
CA PRO A 291 -7.24 -12.45 -7.75
C PRO A 291 -7.86 -13.81 -7.42
N GLU A 292 -8.50 -14.41 -8.41
CA GLU A 292 -8.86 -15.82 -8.31
C GLU A 292 -7.58 -16.65 -8.12
N VAL A 293 -7.54 -17.52 -7.12
CA VAL A 293 -6.42 -18.46 -6.94
C VAL A 293 -6.90 -19.88 -7.15
N LYS A 294 -6.28 -20.58 -8.11
CA LYS A 294 -6.52 -22.01 -8.35
C LYS A 294 -5.39 -22.83 -7.75
N ALA A 295 -5.73 -23.71 -6.81
CA ALA A 295 -4.83 -24.68 -6.19
C ALA A 295 -4.58 -25.85 -7.16
N GLY A 296 -3.79 -25.62 -8.19
CA GLY A 296 -3.33 -26.69 -9.08
C GLY A 296 -2.20 -27.48 -8.44
N ARG A 297 -2.49 -28.65 -7.86
CA ARG A 297 -1.42 -29.62 -7.59
C ARG A 297 -0.94 -30.18 -8.94
N CYS A 298 0.36 -30.18 -9.20
CA CYS A 298 0.92 -31.11 -10.17
C CYS A 298 0.70 -32.52 -9.61
N ILE A 299 -0.40 -33.16 -10.01
CA ILE A 299 -0.49 -34.61 -9.94
C ILE A 299 0.51 -35.11 -10.97
N ASN A 300 1.49 -35.92 -10.56
CA ASN A 300 2.25 -36.69 -11.53
C ASN A 300 1.21 -37.44 -12.35
N ALA A 301 1.23 -37.27 -13.68
CA ALA A 301 0.49 -38.16 -14.54
C ALA A 301 0.83 -39.59 -14.13
N ASN A 302 -0.16 -40.48 -14.06
CA ASN A 302 0.11 -41.90 -13.83
C ASN A 302 1.22 -42.30 -14.81
N ASN A 303 2.29 -42.90 -14.28
CA ASN A 303 3.34 -43.46 -15.11
C ASN A 303 2.65 -44.33 -16.18
N PRO A 304 2.82 -44.05 -17.49
CA PRO A 304 2.18 -44.86 -18.54
C PRO A 304 2.63 -46.32 -18.47
N ASN A 305 3.71 -46.61 -17.75
CA ASN A 305 4.15 -47.96 -17.45
C ASN A 305 3.38 -48.54 -16.24
N LYS A 306 2.38 -49.38 -16.51
CA LYS A 306 1.55 -50.13 -15.53
C LYS A 306 2.32 -51.19 -14.71
N SER A 307 3.58 -50.97 -14.35
CA SER A 307 4.43 -52.04 -13.78
C SER A 307 5.35 -51.63 -12.63
N THR A 308 5.01 -50.63 -11.81
CA THR A 308 5.77 -50.43 -10.55
C THR A 308 4.85 -50.19 -9.36
N LYS A 309 4.91 -51.14 -8.42
CA LYS A 309 4.24 -51.12 -7.12
C LYS A 309 4.77 -49.95 -6.28
N ALA A 310 3.83 -49.12 -5.83
CA ALA A 310 3.87 -48.16 -4.71
C ALA A 310 4.94 -47.04 -4.73
N PRO A 311 4.56 -45.81 -4.34
CA PRO A 311 5.51 -44.72 -4.16
C PRO A 311 6.19 -44.88 -2.79
N SER A 312 7.52 -44.95 -2.79
CA SER A 312 8.30 -44.55 -1.62
C SER A 312 9.42 -43.61 -2.07
N PRO A 313 9.75 -42.60 -1.24
CA PRO A 313 10.57 -41.48 -1.64
C PRO A 313 12.04 -41.88 -1.53
N ALA A 314 12.80 -41.72 -2.62
CA ALA A 314 14.24 -41.63 -2.52
C ALA A 314 14.73 -40.63 -3.56
N LEU A 315 15.19 -39.47 -3.03
CA LEU A 315 16.25 -38.71 -3.64
C LEU A 315 17.43 -39.67 -3.88
N THR A 316 17.63 -40.09 -5.12
CA THR A 316 18.91 -40.62 -5.55
C THR A 316 19.52 -39.58 -6.46
N ALA A 317 20.49 -38.83 -5.94
CA ALA A 317 21.40 -38.05 -6.76
C ALA A 317 22.05 -39.00 -7.79
N PRO A 318 22.24 -38.60 -9.05
CA PRO A 318 22.98 -39.41 -9.99
C PRO A 318 24.43 -39.49 -9.52
N ALA A 319 24.81 -40.63 -8.93
CA ALA A 319 26.20 -41.01 -8.83
C ALA A 319 26.71 -41.16 -10.28
N LEU A 320 27.75 -40.40 -10.62
CA LEU A 320 28.59 -40.64 -11.79
C LEU A 320 29.16 -42.07 -11.66
N TRP A 321 28.48 -43.04 -12.26
CA TRP A 321 28.94 -44.41 -12.36
C TRP A 321 29.74 -44.52 -13.66
N PHE A 322 31.07 -44.44 -13.55
CA PHE A 322 31.95 -45.02 -14.56
C PHE A 322 31.61 -46.51 -14.63
N GLY A 323 31.11 -46.95 -15.78
CA GLY A 323 30.62 -48.32 -15.94
C GLY A 323 31.74 -49.36 -15.76
N PRO A 324 31.44 -50.55 -15.22
CA PRO A 324 32.32 -51.69 -15.33
C PRO A 324 32.22 -52.25 -16.75
N VAL A 325 33.35 -52.30 -17.47
CA VAL A 325 33.46 -53.03 -18.73
C VAL A 325 33.43 -54.52 -18.41
N GLN A 326 32.42 -55.24 -18.92
CA GLN A 326 32.34 -56.70 -18.87
C GLN A 326 33.36 -57.33 -19.84
N ASN A 327 33.93 -58.44 -19.36
CA ASN A 327 35.01 -59.25 -19.94
C ASN A 327 34.81 -59.74 -21.40
N GLY A 328 35.94 -59.90 -22.09
CA GLY A 328 36.30 -61.15 -22.78
C GLY A 328 36.22 -61.21 -24.31
N LYS A 329 37.39 -61.28 -24.96
CA LYS A 329 37.63 -62.15 -26.13
C LYS A 329 39.06 -62.72 -26.07
N VAL A 330 39.08 -64.05 -26.17
CA VAL A 330 40.12 -65.09 -26.38
C VAL A 330 41.56 -64.62 -26.57
#